data_AF-A0A8J3IMV8-F1
#
_entry.id   AF-A0A8J3IMV8-F1
#
_cell.length_a   1.000
_cell.length_b   1.000
_cell.length_c   1.000
_cell.angle_alpha   90.00
_cell.angle_beta   90.00
_cell.angle_gamma   90.00
#
_symmetry.space_group_name_H-M   'P 1'
#
loop_
_entity.id
_entity.type
_entity.pdbx_description
1 polymer ?
#
loop_
_entity_poly.entity_id
_entity_poly.type
_entity_poly.pdbx_seq_one_letter_code
_entity_poly.pdbx_strand_id
1 'polypeptide(L)'
;MLSAPLLQRLWDMSDNVLYPEAVTFIRRLINEKGCSPLPTSQVMGLLNIANAANYSELVHFIRHQRERNWPDSKKDIKTFYTELDLWFVTLRNRLVRNEFRLLSKGLSPVAANREVDEIMTTLAHEFIQHLVAENGVLSSQKADEQRSRRR
;
A
#
# COMPACT_ATOMS: atom_id res chain seq x y z
N MET A 1 -17.13 13.27 1.40
CA MET A 1 -17.89 12.13 0.82
C MET A 1 -17.72 12.23 -0.68
N LEU A 2 -17.10 11.22 -1.29
CA LEU A 2 -16.71 11.26 -2.71
C LEU A 2 -17.94 11.13 -3.61
N SER A 3 -17.94 11.82 -4.74
CA SER A 3 -19.04 11.75 -5.70
C SER A 3 -19.08 10.37 -6.39
N ALA A 4 -20.27 9.91 -6.80
CA ALA A 4 -20.40 8.61 -7.49
C ALA A 4 -19.53 8.49 -8.76
N PRO A 5 -19.40 9.52 -9.62
CA PRO A 5 -18.47 9.46 -10.76
C PRO A 5 -16.99 9.35 -10.34
N LEU A 6 -16.61 9.94 -9.20
CA LEU A 6 -15.25 9.83 -8.68
C LEU A 6 -15.00 8.42 -8.11
N LEU A 7 -15.97 7.86 -7.38
CA LEU A 7 -15.90 6.48 -6.88
C LEU A 7 -15.73 5.48 -8.03
N GLN A 8 -16.47 5.64 -9.13
CA GLN A 8 -16.31 4.76 -10.30
C GLN A 8 -14.88 4.80 -10.85
N ARG A 9 -14.30 5.99 -11.00
CA ARG A 9 -12.90 6.11 -11.48
C ARG A 9 -11.91 5.49 -10.50
N LEU A 10 -12.16 5.59 -9.20
CA LEU A 10 -11.32 4.96 -8.19
C LEU A 10 -11.39 3.44 -8.27
N TRP A 11 -12.56 2.86 -8.53
CA TRP A 11 -12.69 1.42 -8.78
C TRP A 11 -11.99 1.00 -10.08
N ASP A 12 -12.18 1.75 -11.16
CA ASP A 12 -11.48 1.48 -12.42
C ASP A 12 -9.94 1.54 -12.22
N MET A 13 -9.46 2.48 -11.40
CA MET A 13 -8.04 2.55 -11.03
C MET A 13 -7.60 1.42 -10.11
N SER A 14 -8.45 0.97 -9.20
CA SER A 14 -8.14 -0.15 -8.30
C SER A 14 -7.76 -1.38 -9.12
N ASP A 15 -8.59 -1.74 -10.10
CA ASP A 15 -8.39 -2.94 -10.91
C ASP A 15 -7.25 -2.79 -11.93
N ASN A 16 -7.18 -1.64 -12.62
CA ASN A 16 -6.28 -1.49 -13.77
C ASN A 16 -4.91 -0.90 -13.42
N VAL A 17 -4.76 -0.28 -12.25
CA VAL A 17 -3.53 0.40 -11.83
C VAL A 17 -3.04 -0.12 -10.49
N LEU A 18 -3.86 -0.02 -9.44
CA LEU A 18 -3.42 -0.32 -8.08
C LEU A 18 -3.14 -1.80 -7.87
N TYR A 19 -3.98 -2.69 -8.40
CA TYR A 19 -3.76 -4.13 -8.31
C TYR A 19 -2.45 -4.57 -8.99
N PRO A 20 -2.19 -4.25 -10.28
CA PRO A 20 -0.91 -4.56 -10.91
C PRO A 20 0.30 -3.93 -10.19
N GLU A 21 0.17 -2.69 -9.71
CA GLU A 21 1.24 -2.03 -8.96
C GLU A 21 1.51 -2.71 -7.61
N ALA A 22 0.48 -3.15 -6.89
CA ALA A 22 0.61 -3.87 -5.61
C ALA A 22 1.28 -5.24 -5.78
N VAL A 23 0.87 -5.99 -6.81
CA VAL A 23 1.50 -7.27 -7.15
C VAL A 23 2.97 -7.07 -7.52
N THR A 24 3.25 -6.09 -8.38
CA THR A 24 4.62 -5.76 -8.79
C THR A 24 5.45 -5.34 -7.58
N PHE A 25 4.90 -4.51 -6.69
CA PHE A 25 5.57 -4.03 -5.49
C PHE A 25 6.08 -5.18 -4.64
N ILE A 26 5.20 -6.11 -4.22
CA ILE A 26 5.57 -7.17 -3.29
C ILE A 26 6.48 -8.22 -3.94
N ARG A 27 6.24 -8.55 -5.22
CA ARG A 27 7.10 -9.48 -5.97
C ARG A 27 8.49 -8.93 -6.17
N ARG A 28 8.64 -7.64 -6.45
CA ARG A 28 9.95 -6.98 -6.56
C ARG A 28 10.74 -7.09 -5.26
N LEU A 29 10.10 -6.86 -4.11
CA LEU A 29 10.77 -7.00 -2.81
C LEU A 29 11.30 -8.42 -2.59
N ILE A 30 10.50 -9.43 -2.94
CA ILE A 30 10.89 -10.83 -2.73
C ILE A 30 11.93 -11.28 -3.74
N ASN A 31 11.69 -11.05 -5.03
CA ASN A 31 12.50 -11.60 -6.12
C ASN A 31 13.80 -10.83 -6.33
N GLU A 32 13.78 -9.49 -6.20
CA GLU A 32 14.95 -8.65 -6.49
C GLU A 32 15.70 -8.26 -5.22
N LYS A 33 14.98 -7.98 -4.12
CA LYS A 33 15.61 -7.59 -2.83
C LYS A 33 15.82 -8.77 -1.88
N GLY A 34 15.41 -9.98 -2.26
CA GLY A 34 15.58 -11.19 -1.46
C GLY A 34 14.79 -11.19 -0.16
N CYS A 35 13.74 -10.36 -0.04
CA CYS A 35 12.91 -10.31 1.15
C CYS A 35 12.01 -11.55 1.27
N SER A 36 11.63 -11.88 2.51
CA SER A 36 10.53 -12.81 2.76
C SER A 36 9.18 -12.11 2.62
N PRO A 37 8.10 -12.86 2.29
CA PRO A 37 6.74 -12.39 2.50
C PRO A 37 6.57 -11.88 3.93
N LEU A 38 5.74 -10.84 4.09
CA LEU A 38 5.46 -10.29 5.41
C LEU A 38 4.78 -11.34 6.30
N PRO A 39 5.16 -11.41 7.59
CA PRO A 39 4.48 -12.27 8.54
C PRO A 39 3.04 -11.77 8.78
N THR A 40 2.13 -12.70 9.08
CA THR A 40 0.69 -12.44 9.27
C THR A 40 0.40 -11.29 10.24
N SER A 41 1.19 -11.15 11.32
CA SER A 41 1.01 -10.07 12.28
C SER A 41 1.26 -8.68 11.69
N GLN A 42 2.19 -8.54 10.76
CA GLN A 42 2.45 -7.28 10.06
C GLN A 42 1.37 -6.99 9.03
N VAL A 43 0.94 -8.00 8.29
CA VAL A 43 -0.18 -7.93 7.33
C VAL A 43 -1.46 -7.44 8.01
N MET A 44 -1.84 -8.08 9.12
CA MET A 44 -3.04 -7.71 9.86
C MET A 44 -2.93 -6.33 10.48
N GLY A 45 -1.75 -5.96 11.00
CA GLY A 45 -1.50 -4.61 11.52
C GLY A 45 -1.71 -3.53 10.46
N LEU A 46 -1.14 -3.74 9.25
CA LEU A 46 -1.27 -2.82 8.14
C LEU A 46 -2.71 -2.72 7.61
N LEU A 47 -3.40 -3.85 7.47
CA LEU A 47 -4.80 -3.86 7.02
C LEU A 47 -5.72 -3.16 8.03
N ASN A 48 -5.53 -3.41 9.33
CA ASN A 48 -6.35 -2.79 10.38
C ASN A 48 -6.22 -1.26 10.37
N ILE A 49 -4.99 -0.72 10.27
CA ILE A 49 -4.81 0.73 10.21
C ILE A 49 -5.35 1.32 8.90
N ALA A 50 -5.21 0.63 7.77
CA ALA A 50 -5.76 1.06 6.49
C ALA A 50 -7.30 1.17 6.51
N ASN A 51 -7.97 0.28 7.25
CA ASN A 51 -9.42 0.24 7.34
C ASN A 51 -10.00 1.25 8.36
N ALA A 52 -9.26 1.53 9.44
CA ALA A 52 -9.78 2.29 10.58
C ALA A 52 -9.38 3.77 10.57
N ALA A 53 -8.32 4.13 9.86
CA ALA A 53 -7.64 5.40 10.03
C ALA A 53 -7.75 6.30 8.80
N ASN A 54 -7.58 7.61 8.99
CA ASN A 54 -7.42 8.53 7.88
C ASN A 54 -6.01 8.40 7.25
N TYR A 55 -5.79 9.04 6.09
CA TYR A 55 -4.52 8.93 5.38
C TYR A 55 -3.31 9.39 6.21
N SER A 56 -3.46 10.45 7.02
CA SER A 56 -2.37 10.95 7.87
C SER A 56 -1.95 9.93 8.93
N GLU A 57 -2.93 9.28 9.57
CA GLU A 57 -2.68 8.23 10.56
C GLU A 57 -2.04 6.98 9.95
N LEU A 58 -2.48 6.59 8.76
CA LEU A 58 -1.87 5.50 7.99
C LEU A 58 -0.40 5.80 7.65
N VAL A 59 -0.11 7.00 7.15
CA VAL A 59 1.27 7.45 6.86
C VAL A 59 2.11 7.48 8.14
N HIS A 60 1.54 7.97 9.25
CA HIS A 60 2.23 7.98 10.54
C HIS A 60 2.60 6.55 10.97
N PHE A 61 1.68 5.60 10.87
CA PHE A 61 1.94 4.20 11.16
C PHE A 61 3.08 3.63 10.29
N ILE A 62 3.03 3.85 8.97
CA ILE A 62 4.04 3.35 8.03
C ILE A 62 5.44 3.90 8.38
N ARG A 63 5.53 5.22 8.63
CA ARG A 63 6.79 5.86 9.02
C ARG A 63 7.32 5.37 10.35
N HIS A 64 6.44 5.18 11.33
CA HIS A 64 6.80 4.60 12.61
C HIS A 64 7.39 3.19 12.44
N GLN A 65 6.76 2.34 11.61
CA GLN A 65 7.31 1.01 11.33
C GLN A 65 8.64 1.06 10.58
N ARG A 66 8.82 2.02 9.65
CA ARG A 66 10.10 2.24 8.95
C ARG A 66 11.23 2.64 9.91
N GLU A 67 10.94 3.54 10.83
CA GLU A 67 11.92 4.14 11.75
C GLU A 67 12.25 3.25 12.95
N ARG A 68 11.40 2.25 13.21
CA ARG A 68 11.63 1.27 14.28
C ARG A 68 13.00 0.59 14.13
N ASN A 69 13.67 0.41 15.27
CA ASN A 69 14.92 -0.35 15.34
C ASN A 69 14.64 -1.85 15.23
N TRP A 70 14.51 -2.35 14.00
CA TRP A 70 14.32 -3.77 13.74
C TRP A 70 15.64 -4.54 13.95
N PRO A 71 15.60 -5.71 14.61
CA PRO A 71 16.77 -6.59 14.64
C PRO A 71 17.09 -7.09 13.23
N ASP A 72 18.33 -7.52 13.00
CA ASP A 72 18.80 -7.98 11.67
C ASP A 72 17.94 -9.11 11.10
N SER A 73 17.42 -9.99 11.95
CA SER A 73 16.49 -11.07 11.57
C SER A 73 15.14 -10.59 11.02
N LYS A 74 14.83 -9.29 11.17
CA LYS A 74 13.60 -8.64 10.72
C LYS A 74 13.87 -7.47 9.74
N LYS A 75 15.07 -7.41 9.15
CA LYS A 75 15.44 -6.37 8.18
C LYS A 75 14.45 -6.28 7.00
N ASP A 76 13.85 -7.40 6.59
CA ASP A 76 12.88 -7.44 5.48
C ASP A 76 11.64 -6.59 5.79
N ILE A 77 11.20 -6.56 7.04
CA ILE A 77 10.08 -5.74 7.49
C ILE A 77 10.44 -4.25 7.37
N LYS A 78 11.67 -3.87 7.75
CA LYS A 78 12.18 -2.51 7.59
C LYS A 78 12.22 -2.10 6.12
N THR A 79 12.77 -2.96 5.26
CA THR A 79 12.83 -2.74 3.81
C THR A 79 11.43 -2.56 3.24
N PHE A 80 10.48 -3.41 3.62
CA PHE A 80 9.08 -3.31 3.20
C PHE A 80 8.48 -1.94 3.52
N TYR A 81 8.53 -1.48 4.79
CA TYR A 81 7.92 -0.20 5.16
C TYR A 81 8.67 1.00 4.59
N THR A 82 9.97 0.88 4.35
CA THR A 82 10.75 1.91 3.65
C THR A 82 10.24 2.09 2.23
N GLU A 83 10.04 1.00 1.51
CA GLU A 83 9.56 1.02 0.12
C GLU A 83 8.09 1.42 0.03
N LEU A 84 7.28 1.03 1.02
CA LEU A 84 5.87 1.41 1.07
C LEU A 84 5.70 2.93 1.28
N ASP A 85 6.49 3.55 2.17
CA ASP A 85 6.48 5.01 2.37
C ASP A 85 6.86 5.75 1.07
N LEU A 86 7.89 5.27 0.36
CA LEU A 86 8.29 5.82 -0.93
C LEU A 86 7.20 5.68 -1.99
N TRP A 87 6.51 4.54 -2.04
CA TRP A 87 5.40 4.32 -2.95
C TRP A 87 4.23 5.28 -2.63
N PHE A 88 3.88 5.50 -1.36
CA PHE A 88 2.80 6.43 -0.96
C PHE A 88 3.13 7.89 -1.28
N VAL A 89 4.38 8.31 -1.07
CA VAL A 89 4.85 9.63 -1.49
C VAL A 89 4.73 9.78 -3.01
N THR A 90 5.10 8.76 -3.76
CA THR A 90 5.02 8.76 -5.23
C THR A 90 3.56 8.82 -5.71
N LEU A 91 2.68 7.99 -5.15
CA LEU A 91 1.26 7.99 -5.49
C LEU A 91 0.61 9.35 -5.21
N ARG A 92 0.87 9.92 -4.02
CA ARG A 92 0.37 11.26 -3.67
C ARG A 92 0.85 12.31 -4.66
N ASN A 93 2.11 12.27 -5.06
CA ASN A 93 2.66 13.21 -6.04
C ASN A 93 1.99 13.07 -7.41
N ARG A 94 1.75 11.84 -7.88
CA ARG A 94 1.01 11.57 -9.14
C ARG A 94 -0.43 12.09 -9.08
N LEU A 95 -1.09 11.91 -7.93
CA LEU A 95 -2.43 12.47 -7.67
C LEU A 95 -2.43 14.01 -7.70
N VAL A 96 -1.50 14.66 -6.99
CA VAL A 96 -1.41 16.13 -6.92
C VAL A 96 -1.05 16.74 -8.27
N ARG A 97 -0.21 16.06 -9.06
CA ARG A 97 0.07 16.40 -10.48
C ARG A 97 -1.13 16.15 -11.40
N ASN A 98 -2.21 15.60 -10.85
CA ASN A 98 -3.46 15.29 -11.52
C ASN A 98 -3.29 14.34 -12.72
N GLU A 99 -2.30 13.45 -12.66
CA GLU A 99 -2.06 12.43 -13.69
C GLU A 99 -3.29 11.53 -13.88
N PHE A 100 -4.01 11.28 -12.79
CA PHE A 100 -5.22 10.46 -12.76
C PHE A 100 -6.51 11.23 -13.04
N ARG A 101 -6.45 12.57 -13.17
CA ARG A 101 -7.64 13.44 -13.36
C ARG A 101 -8.73 13.23 -12.30
N LEU A 102 -8.32 13.04 -11.04
CA LEU A 102 -9.21 12.76 -9.92
C LEU A 102 -9.57 14.02 -9.10
N LEU A 103 -8.79 15.09 -9.20
CA LEU A 103 -9.02 16.30 -8.41
C LEU A 103 -10.06 17.21 -9.05
N SER A 104 -10.92 17.79 -8.22
CA SER A 104 -11.88 18.80 -8.63
C SER A 104 -11.18 20.12 -8.95
N LYS A 105 -11.68 20.83 -9.96
CA LYS A 105 -11.14 22.13 -10.37
C LYS A 105 -11.75 23.26 -9.54
N GLY A 106 -10.98 24.33 -9.33
CA GLY A 106 -11.48 25.57 -8.72
C GLY A 106 -11.66 25.50 -7.19
N LEU A 107 -11.09 24.49 -6.53
CA LEU A 107 -11.11 24.39 -5.07
C LEU A 107 -10.17 25.41 -4.43
N SER A 108 -10.54 25.88 -3.23
CA SER A 108 -9.59 26.59 -2.36
C SER A 108 -8.46 25.65 -1.92
N PRO A 109 -7.28 26.16 -1.53
CA PRO A 109 -6.17 25.31 -1.08
C PRO A 109 -6.55 24.34 0.05
N VAL A 110 -7.40 24.79 1.00
CA VAL A 110 -7.89 23.96 2.10
C VAL A 110 -8.81 22.84 1.61
N ALA A 111 -9.74 23.17 0.70
CA ALA A 111 -10.65 22.18 0.12
C ALA A 111 -9.90 21.17 -0.76
N ALA A 112 -8.91 21.62 -1.53
CA ALA A 112 -8.05 20.75 -2.34
C ALA A 112 -7.25 19.77 -1.47
N ASN A 113 -6.67 20.23 -0.37
CA ASN A 113 -5.96 19.35 0.56
C ASN A 113 -6.87 18.29 1.18
N ARG A 114 -8.11 18.67 1.57
CA ARG A 114 -9.09 17.73 2.09
C ARG A 114 -9.50 16.70 1.04
N GLU A 115 -9.72 17.12 -0.20
CA GLU A 115 -10.06 16.21 -1.30
C GLU A 115 -8.91 15.23 -1.59
N VAL A 116 -7.66 15.71 -1.59
CA VAL A 116 -6.47 14.86 -1.71
C VAL A 116 -6.44 13.81 -0.60
N ASP A 117 -6.68 14.19 0.66
CA ASP A 117 -6.68 13.24 1.77
C ASP A 117 -7.81 12.20 1.65
N GLU A 118 -9.03 12.60 1.28
CA GLU A 118 -10.16 11.68 1.07
C GLU A 118 -9.87 10.67 -0.07
N ILE A 119 -9.29 11.15 -1.17
CA ILE A 119 -8.89 10.29 -2.29
C ILE A 119 -7.74 9.36 -1.88
N MET A 120 -6.71 9.89 -1.21
CA MET A 120 -5.55 9.09 -0.79
C MET A 120 -5.91 8.02 0.22
N THR A 121 -6.85 8.28 1.15
CA THR A 121 -7.38 7.23 2.03
C THR A 121 -7.94 6.07 1.22
N THR A 122 -8.75 6.37 0.20
CA THR A 122 -9.37 5.33 -0.64
C THR A 122 -8.32 4.58 -1.44
N LEU A 123 -7.44 5.28 -2.16
CA LEU A 123 -6.38 4.66 -2.97
C LEU A 123 -5.42 3.81 -2.12
N ALA A 124 -5.03 4.29 -0.95
CA ALA A 124 -4.12 3.56 -0.06
C ALA A 124 -4.77 2.29 0.49
N HIS A 125 -6.07 2.34 0.83
CA HIS A 125 -6.82 1.19 1.28
C HIS A 125 -6.89 0.11 0.18
N GLU A 126 -7.30 0.46 -1.04
CA GLU A 126 -7.35 -0.46 -2.18
C GLU A 126 -5.99 -1.10 -2.46
N PHE A 127 -4.92 -0.29 -2.51
CA PHE A 127 -3.57 -0.81 -2.72
C PHE A 127 -3.14 -1.79 -1.62
N ILE A 128 -3.41 -1.46 -0.34
CA ILE A 128 -3.08 -2.33 0.79
C ILE A 128 -3.86 -3.64 0.72
N GLN A 129 -5.15 -3.62 0.37
CA GLN A 129 -5.93 -4.84 0.21
C GLN A 129 -5.33 -5.78 -0.84
N HIS A 130 -5.00 -5.25 -2.02
CA HIS A 130 -4.35 -6.00 -3.09
C HIS A 130 -2.99 -6.56 -2.67
N LEU A 131 -2.18 -5.73 -2.00
CA LEU A 131 -0.87 -6.13 -1.49
C LEU A 131 -0.98 -7.28 -0.47
N VAL A 132 -1.95 -7.17 0.45
CA VAL A 132 -2.19 -8.19 1.48
C VAL A 132 -2.63 -9.51 0.86
N ALA A 133 -3.51 -9.47 -0.13
CA ALA A 133 -3.95 -10.65 -0.87
C ALA A 133 -2.77 -11.36 -1.55
N GLU A 134 -1.95 -10.61 -2.30
CA GLU A 134 -0.79 -11.17 -2.99
C GLU A 134 0.27 -11.70 -2.00
N ASN A 135 0.50 -11.00 -0.88
CA ASN A 135 1.40 -11.50 0.17
C ASN A 135 0.93 -12.87 0.72
N GLY A 136 -0.39 -13.09 0.82
CA GLY A 136 -0.96 -14.37 1.23
C GLY A 136 -0.67 -15.50 0.24
N VAL A 137 -0.79 -15.23 -1.06
CA VAL A 137 -0.43 -16.17 -2.14
C VAL A 137 1.04 -16.57 -2.04
N LEU A 138 1.93 -15.57 -1.95
CA LEU A 138 3.38 -15.76 -1.90
C LEU A 138 3.83 -16.50 -0.62
N SER A 139 3.18 -16.21 0.51
CA SER A 139 3.43 -16.91 1.78
C SER A 139 3.07 -18.39 1.67
N SER A 140 1.96 -18.71 1.00
CA SER A 140 1.51 -20.10 0.80
C SER A 140 2.44 -20.87 -0.13
N GLN A 141 2.84 -20.26 -1.25
CA GLN A 141 3.82 -20.84 -2.18
C GLN A 141 5.14 -21.17 -1.48
N LYS A 142 5.68 -20.24 -0.68
CA LYS A 142 6.91 -20.46 0.09
C LYS A 142 6.79 -21.61 1.09
N ALA A 143 5.62 -21.78 1.71
CA ALA A 143 5.38 -22.88 2.64
C ALA A 143 5.34 -24.23 1.93
N ASP A 144 4.75 -24.31 0.74
CA ASP A 144 4.66 -25.54 -0.05
C ASP A 144 6.03 -25.95 -0.63
N GLU A 145 6.85 -24.98 -1.07
CA GLU A 145 8.24 -25.23 -1.46
C GLU A 145 9.07 -25.81 -0.32
N GLN A 146 8.93 -25.27 0.90
CA GLN A 146 9.65 -25.76 2.08
C GLN A 146 9.21 -27.18 2.48
N ARG A 147 7.92 -27.50 2.35
CA ARG A 147 7.40 -28.85 2.60
C ARG A 147 7.93 -29.85 1.58
N SER A 148 8.00 -29.45 0.31
CA SER A 148 8.47 -30.30 -0.78
C SER A 148 9.96 -30.63 -0.66
N ARG A 149 10.78 -29.68 -0.19
CA ARG A 149 12.24 -29.88 0.05
C ARG A 149 12.57 -30.76 1.26
N ARG A 150 11.60 -31.02 2.14
CA ARG A 150 11.77 -31.84 3.37
C ARG A 150 11.33 -33.30 3.17
N ARG A 151 10.74 -33.63 2.02
CA ARG A 151 10.38 -34.99 1.62
C ARG A 151 11.46 -35.55 0.71
#